data_AF-D8PVK9-F1
#
_entry.id   AF-D8PVK9-F1
#
_cell.length_a   1.000
_cell.length_b   1.000
_cell.length_c   1.000
_cell.angle_alpha   90.00
_cell.angle_beta   90.00
_cell.angle_gamma   90.00
#
_symmetry.space_group_name_H-M   'P 1'
#
loop_
_entity.id
_entity.type
_entity.pdbx_description
1 polymer ?
#
loop_
_entity_poly.entity_id
_entity_poly.type
_entity_poly.pdbx_seq_one_letter_code
_entity_poly.pdbx_strand_id
1 'polypeptide(L)'
;MLVLTARILVSPQVTAVFAFCTHGFMWLPEIYRAFRRGRPSALGGLDVVRTTVPGDGDIASGPSLGRPAEYILGTTILRSAHLLYFLANEDNVFEIGERAWARPLVLFMFLQAGFVILQSWVGPTFFMPARLATRNDVYDYHPPLPTDLEAALGDCAICMEAIDIGGEGGSGEKETSIAPLRGARKEYSLAPCHHLFHTKCLERWLAIKNICPQCRRPLPPL
;
A
#
# COMPACT_ATOMS: atom_id res chain seq x y z
N MET A 1 -36.62 -32.83 1.79
CA MET A 1 -35.43 -32.06 1.41
C MET A 1 -35.59 -30.56 1.70
N LEU A 2 -36.57 -29.84 1.12
CA LEU A 2 -36.74 -28.39 1.32
C LEU A 2 -36.90 -27.93 2.79
N VAL A 3 -37.65 -28.67 3.60
CA VAL A 3 -37.83 -28.33 5.03
C VAL A 3 -36.55 -28.56 5.84
N LEU A 4 -35.76 -29.58 5.47
CA LEU A 4 -34.49 -29.89 6.12
C LEU A 4 -33.45 -28.82 5.76
N THR A 5 -33.38 -28.41 4.49
CA THR A 5 -32.50 -27.32 4.05
C THR A 5 -32.89 -26.00 4.68
N ALA A 6 -34.19 -25.67 4.77
CA ALA A 6 -34.65 -24.46 5.45
C ALA A 6 -34.27 -24.47 6.94
N ARG A 7 -34.44 -25.60 7.64
CA ARG A 7 -34.05 -25.74 9.06
C ARG A 7 -32.54 -25.64 9.29
N ILE A 8 -31.73 -26.17 8.38
CA ILE A 8 -30.26 -26.05 8.45
C ILE A 8 -29.83 -24.61 8.21
N LEU A 9 -30.44 -23.92 7.24
CA LEU A 9 -30.06 -22.56 6.86
C LEU A 9 -30.49 -21.52 7.92
N VAL A 10 -31.61 -21.78 8.61
CA VAL A 10 -32.12 -20.97 9.75
C VAL A 10 -31.51 -21.42 11.09
N SER A 11 -30.66 -22.46 11.08
CA SER A 11 -29.99 -22.93 12.31
C SER A 11 -29.08 -21.84 12.87
N PRO A 12 -29.24 -21.44 14.14
CA PRO A 12 -28.45 -20.39 14.76
C PRO A 12 -26.94 -20.64 14.67
N GLN A 13 -26.52 -21.91 14.70
CA GLN A 13 -25.12 -22.30 14.64
C GLN A 13 -24.54 -22.17 13.23
N VAL A 14 -25.31 -22.53 12.20
CA VAL A 14 -24.85 -22.42 10.80
C VAL A 14 -24.73 -20.95 10.42
N THR A 15 -25.71 -20.13 10.80
CA THR A 15 -25.66 -18.67 10.58
C THR A 15 -24.47 -18.03 11.30
N ALA A 16 -24.18 -18.45 12.54
CA ALA A 16 -23.03 -17.97 13.29
C ALA A 16 -21.71 -18.33 12.58
N VAL A 17 -21.47 -19.61 12.28
CA VAL A 17 -20.24 -20.06 11.61
C VAL A 17 -20.04 -19.34 10.29
N PHE A 18 -21.10 -19.21 9.48
CA PHE A 18 -21.03 -18.48 8.23
C PHE A 18 -20.64 -17.01 8.43
N ALA A 19 -21.29 -16.30 9.36
CA ALA A 19 -21.00 -14.90 9.66
C ALA A 19 -19.56 -14.71 10.20
N PHE A 20 -19.09 -15.58 11.09
CA PHE A 20 -17.71 -15.53 11.60
C PHE A 20 -16.69 -15.78 10.49
N CYS A 21 -16.92 -16.73 9.59
CA CYS A 21 -16.01 -17.00 8.48
C CYS A 21 -15.97 -15.86 7.46
N THR A 22 -17.12 -15.30 7.09
CA THR A 22 -17.16 -14.24 6.05
C THR A 22 -16.72 -12.88 6.57
N HIS A 23 -17.03 -12.56 7.84
CA HIS A 23 -16.74 -11.24 8.40
C HIS A 23 -15.50 -11.23 9.31
N GLY A 24 -15.17 -12.33 9.98
CA GLY A 24 -14.02 -12.43 10.88
C GLY A 24 -12.67 -12.45 10.15
N PHE A 25 -12.63 -12.84 8.88
CA PHE A 25 -11.40 -12.87 8.08
C PHE A 25 -11.31 -11.73 7.05
N MET A 26 -12.21 -10.75 7.10
CA MET A 26 -12.34 -9.72 6.06
C MET A 26 -11.05 -8.91 5.84
N TRP A 27 -10.42 -8.46 6.93
CA TRP A 27 -9.21 -7.64 6.88
C TRP A 27 -7.91 -8.45 7.02
N LEU A 28 -8.01 -9.76 7.27
CA LEU A 28 -6.86 -10.63 7.49
C LEU A 28 -5.87 -10.65 6.30
N PRO A 29 -6.33 -10.70 5.03
CA PRO A 29 -5.44 -10.65 3.88
C PRO A 29 -4.66 -9.35 3.77
N GLU A 30 -5.29 -8.19 4.05
CA GLU A 30 -4.61 -6.89 4.00
C GLU A 30 -3.62 -6.74 5.16
N ILE A 31 -4.00 -7.15 6.36
CA ILE A 31 -3.11 -7.18 7.53
C ILE A 31 -1.89 -8.06 7.23
N TYR A 32 -2.11 -9.27 6.69
CA TYR A 32 -1.03 -10.19 6.31
C TYR A 32 -0.14 -9.64 5.19
N ARG A 33 -0.74 -9.01 4.17
CA ARG A 33 0.00 -8.37 3.07
C ARG A 33 0.84 -7.20 3.57
N ALA A 34 0.29 -6.36 4.44
CA ALA A 34 0.97 -5.24 5.06
C ALA A 34 2.16 -5.72 5.89
N PHE A 35 1.98 -6.79 6.67
CA PHE A 35 3.07 -7.44 7.41
C PHE A 35 4.15 -8.02 6.50
N ARG A 36 3.79 -8.72 5.43
CA ARG A 36 4.76 -9.35 4.51
C ARG A 36 5.55 -8.37 3.67
N ARG A 37 4.97 -7.22 3.32
CA ARG A 37 5.61 -6.22 2.44
C ARG A 37 6.20 -5.03 3.17
N GLY A 38 5.93 -4.87 4.47
CA GLY A 38 6.35 -3.69 5.24
C GLY A 38 5.75 -2.38 4.72
N ARG A 39 4.72 -2.43 3.86
CA ARG A 39 4.06 -1.26 3.27
C ARG A 39 2.64 -1.11 3.82
N PRO A 40 2.13 0.12 4.03
CA PRO A 40 0.74 0.33 4.39
C PRO A 40 -0.24 -0.17 3.30
N SER A 41 -1.53 -0.18 3.62
CA SER A 41 -2.64 -0.70 2.81
C SER A 41 -2.51 -0.38 1.30
N ALA A 42 -2.71 -1.38 0.43
CA ALA A 42 -2.46 -1.28 -1.02
C ALA A 42 -3.26 -0.15 -1.67
N LEU A 43 -4.42 0.13 -1.08
CA LEU A 43 -5.38 1.13 -1.49
C LEU A 43 -4.85 2.57 -1.35
N GLY A 44 -3.78 2.81 -0.57
CA GLY A 44 -3.12 4.12 -0.45
C GLY A 44 -1.96 4.36 -1.42
N GLY A 45 -1.54 3.34 -2.19
CA GLY A 45 -0.42 3.46 -3.14
C GLY A 45 -0.77 4.25 -4.41
N LEU A 46 -2.01 4.67 -4.59
CA LEU A 46 -2.48 5.38 -5.78
C LEU A 46 -2.47 6.91 -5.63
N ASP A 47 -2.25 7.45 -4.43
CA ASP A 47 -2.23 8.90 -4.21
C ASP A 47 -0.93 9.57 -4.72
N VAL A 48 0.16 8.82 -4.94
CA VAL A 48 1.41 9.36 -5.51
C VAL A 48 1.37 9.47 -7.04
N VAL A 49 0.40 8.82 -7.70
CA VAL A 49 0.33 8.78 -9.18
C VAL A 49 -0.59 9.86 -9.76
N ARG A 50 -1.44 10.51 -8.94
CA ARG A 50 -2.36 11.54 -9.44
C ARG A 50 -1.95 12.94 -8.96
N THR A 51 -1.81 13.83 -9.94
CA THR A 51 -1.70 15.29 -9.86
C THR A 51 -0.31 15.90 -9.63
N THR A 52 0.59 15.68 -10.57
CA THR A 52 1.28 16.84 -11.17
C THR A 52 0.89 16.91 -12.64
N VAL A 53 -0.37 17.28 -12.91
CA VAL A 53 -0.70 17.95 -14.17
C VAL A 53 -0.45 19.43 -13.88
N PRO A 54 0.53 20.08 -14.53
CA PRO A 54 0.70 21.52 -14.40
C PRO A 54 -0.49 22.19 -15.09
N GLY A 55 -1.36 22.90 -14.35
CA GLY A 55 -2.26 23.85 -15.00
C GLY A 55 -3.65 24.13 -14.44
N ASP A 56 -4.17 23.42 -13.43
CA ASP A 56 -5.51 23.75 -12.90
C ASP A 56 -5.48 24.08 -11.42
N GLY A 57 -5.84 25.33 -11.12
CA GLY A 57 -6.19 25.79 -9.79
C GLY A 57 -7.56 25.25 -9.38
N ASP A 58 -7.75 25.13 -8.07
CA ASP A 58 -9.01 24.84 -7.38
C ASP A 58 -9.45 23.37 -7.36
N ILE A 59 -8.94 22.62 -6.36
CA ILE A 59 -9.62 21.45 -5.82
C ILE A 59 -9.73 21.60 -4.30
N ALA A 60 -10.97 21.70 -3.84
CA ALA A 60 -11.35 21.91 -2.44
C ALA A 60 -10.74 20.86 -1.49
N SER A 61 -10.05 21.35 -0.46
CA SER A 61 -9.48 20.57 0.63
C SER A 61 -10.51 20.39 1.77
N GLY A 62 -11.37 19.39 1.64
CA GLY A 62 -12.04 18.80 2.80
C GLY A 62 -11.06 17.93 3.61
N PRO A 63 -11.34 17.62 4.88
CA PRO A 63 -10.53 16.68 5.67
C PRO A 63 -10.75 15.26 5.13
N SER A 64 -10.07 14.91 4.04
CA SER A 64 -10.12 13.56 3.49
C SER A 64 -9.20 12.67 4.29
N LEU A 65 -9.82 11.77 5.06
CA LEU A 65 -9.14 10.65 5.70
C LEU A 65 -8.73 9.71 4.57
N GLY A 66 -7.62 10.01 3.89
CA GLY A 66 -7.16 9.48 2.60
C GLY A 66 -7.98 8.33 2.00
N ARG A 67 -8.42 8.47 0.75
CA ARG A 67 -9.21 7.52 -0.08
C ARG A 67 -9.24 6.03 0.34
N PRO A 68 -8.12 5.35 0.70
CA PRO A 68 -8.16 4.02 1.32
C PRO A 68 -8.99 3.89 2.62
N ALA A 69 -8.91 4.83 3.56
CA ALA A 69 -9.59 4.74 4.86
C ALA A 69 -11.10 4.96 4.71
N GLU A 70 -11.51 5.87 3.84
CA GLU A 70 -12.92 6.04 3.44
C GLU A 70 -13.52 4.73 2.90
N TYR A 71 -12.79 4.00 2.06
CA TYR A 71 -13.22 2.69 1.56
C TYR A 71 -13.30 1.63 2.68
N ILE A 72 -12.31 1.57 3.57
CA ILE A 72 -12.29 0.63 4.71
C ILE A 72 -13.48 0.89 5.63
N LEU A 73 -13.76 2.16 5.95
CA LEU A 73 -14.89 2.56 6.76
C LEU A 73 -16.21 2.27 6.05
N GLY A 74 -16.36 2.67 4.78
CA GLY A 74 -17.59 2.47 4.01
C GLY A 74 -17.96 0.99 3.86
N THR A 75 -16.98 0.13 3.54
CA THR A 75 -17.22 -1.32 3.44
C THR A 75 -17.54 -1.95 4.79
N THR A 76 -16.87 -1.54 5.87
CA THR A 76 -17.14 -2.03 7.22
C THR A 76 -18.54 -1.62 7.67
N ILE A 77 -18.92 -0.35 7.50
CA ILE A 77 -20.25 0.18 7.85
C ILE A 77 -21.35 -0.54 7.07
N LEU A 78 -21.23 -0.64 5.75
CA LEU A 78 -22.27 -1.26 4.91
C LEU A 78 -22.49 -2.74 5.28
N ARG A 79 -21.41 -3.47 5.57
CA ARG A 79 -21.50 -4.88 5.97
C ARG A 79 -22.00 -5.05 7.40
N SER A 80 -21.60 -4.18 8.32
CA SER A 80 -22.12 -4.17 9.69
C SER A 80 -23.60 -3.80 9.73
N ALA A 81 -24.05 -2.84 8.92
CA ALA A 81 -25.46 -2.47 8.81
C ALA A 81 -26.33 -3.65 8.35
N HIS A 82 -25.85 -4.40 7.35
CA HIS A 82 -26.52 -5.62 6.91
C HIS A 82 -26.65 -6.67 8.03
N LEU A 83 -25.58 -6.94 8.78
CA LEU A 83 -25.61 -7.87 9.91
C LEU A 83 -26.51 -7.39 11.05
N LEU A 84 -26.42 -6.11 11.43
CA LEU A 84 -27.21 -5.54 12.51
C LEU A 84 -28.70 -5.52 12.20
N TYR A 85 -29.06 -5.24 10.94
CA TYR A 85 -30.43 -5.39 10.49
C TYR A 85 -30.84 -6.84 10.70
N PHE A 86 -30.32 -7.80 9.92
CA PHE A 86 -30.85 -9.17 9.92
C PHE A 86 -30.69 -9.99 11.21
N LEU A 87 -29.73 -9.67 12.09
CA LEU A 87 -29.38 -10.54 13.22
C LEU A 87 -29.51 -9.87 14.60
N ALA A 88 -29.57 -8.54 14.67
CA ALA A 88 -29.62 -7.81 15.94
C ALA A 88 -30.89 -6.97 16.13
N ASN A 89 -31.63 -6.67 15.06
CA ASN A 89 -32.92 -6.01 15.15
C ASN A 89 -34.05 -7.04 15.33
N GLU A 90 -35.01 -6.75 16.20
CA GLU A 90 -36.17 -7.62 16.44
C GLU A 90 -37.21 -7.46 15.33
N ASP A 91 -37.33 -6.26 14.76
CA ASP A 91 -38.30 -5.91 13.70
C ASP A 91 -37.78 -6.18 12.29
N ASN A 92 -37.21 -7.36 12.08
CA ASN A 92 -36.75 -7.76 10.76
C ASN A 92 -37.87 -8.32 9.90
N VAL A 93 -37.80 -8.06 8.59
CA VAL A 93 -38.72 -8.65 7.58
C VAL A 93 -38.82 -10.18 7.67
N PHE A 94 -37.79 -10.86 8.16
CA PHE A 94 -37.78 -12.32 8.32
C PHE A 94 -38.10 -12.80 9.74
N GLU A 95 -38.45 -11.90 10.67
CA GLU A 95 -38.79 -12.21 12.07
C GLU A 95 -37.77 -13.14 12.76
N ILE A 96 -36.50 -13.02 12.39
CA ILE A 96 -35.41 -13.80 12.96
C ILE A 96 -35.12 -13.24 14.35
N GLY A 97 -35.27 -14.08 15.39
CA GLY A 97 -35.00 -13.67 16.77
C GLY A 97 -33.57 -13.15 16.99
N GLU A 98 -33.43 -12.20 17.91
CA GLU A 98 -32.16 -11.52 18.20
C GLU A 98 -31.03 -12.53 18.49
N ARG A 99 -29.90 -12.34 17.82
CA ARG A 99 -28.68 -13.13 18.04
C ARG A 99 -27.69 -12.31 18.86
N ALA A 100 -27.55 -12.65 20.15
CA ALA A 100 -26.65 -11.96 21.06
C ALA A 100 -25.17 -11.92 20.58
N TRP A 101 -24.74 -12.88 19.75
CA TRP A 101 -23.39 -12.91 19.17
C TRP A 101 -23.17 -11.91 18.02
N ALA A 102 -24.22 -11.33 17.44
CA ALA A 102 -24.09 -10.42 16.30
C ALA A 102 -23.47 -9.07 16.70
N ARG A 103 -23.87 -8.50 17.85
CA ARG A 103 -23.30 -7.25 18.40
C ARG A 103 -21.78 -7.33 18.65
N PRO A 104 -21.24 -8.35 19.36
CA PRO A 104 -19.80 -8.47 19.56
C PRO A 104 -19.04 -8.76 18.26
N LEU A 105 -19.63 -9.47 17.28
CA LEU A 105 -19.01 -9.66 15.96
C LEU A 105 -18.86 -8.34 15.21
N VAL A 106 -19.88 -7.48 15.24
CA VAL A 106 -19.81 -6.14 14.63
C VAL A 106 -18.74 -5.29 15.31
N LEU A 107 -18.69 -5.28 16.65
CA LEU A 107 -17.60 -4.61 17.38
C LEU A 107 -16.22 -5.11 16.93
N PHE A 108 -16.06 -6.43 16.80
CA PHE A 108 -14.82 -7.04 16.31
C PHE A 108 -14.46 -6.58 14.89
N MET A 109 -15.43 -6.46 13.98
CA MET A 109 -15.19 -5.92 12.63
C MET A 109 -14.67 -4.48 12.66
N PHE A 110 -15.25 -3.62 13.51
CA PHE A 110 -14.77 -2.24 13.67
C PHE A 110 -13.37 -2.18 14.31
N LEU A 111 -13.06 -3.07 15.26
CA LEU A 111 -11.72 -3.19 15.82
C LEU A 111 -10.69 -3.61 14.75
N GLN A 112 -11.05 -4.55 13.86
CA GLN A 112 -10.19 -4.93 12.73
C GLN A 112 -9.96 -3.76 11.76
N ALA A 113 -11.01 -3.04 11.38
CA ALA A 113 -10.91 -1.87 10.51
C ALA A 113 -10.05 -0.77 11.15
N GLY A 114 -10.26 -0.52 12.45
CA GLY A 114 -9.46 0.42 13.23
C GLY A 114 -7.99 0.01 13.30
N PHE A 115 -7.69 -1.29 13.45
CA PHE A 115 -6.33 -1.79 13.43
C PHE A 115 -5.64 -1.56 12.07
N VAL A 116 -6.34 -1.80 10.95
CA VAL A 116 -5.80 -1.53 9.61
C VAL A 116 -5.55 -0.03 9.38
N ILE A 117 -6.46 0.84 9.86
CA ILE A 117 -6.28 2.29 9.78
C ILE A 117 -5.11 2.72 10.67
N LEU A 118 -4.98 2.16 11.88
CA LEU A 118 -3.86 2.47 12.77
C LEU A 118 -2.52 2.06 12.14
N GLN A 119 -2.48 0.91 11.46
CA GLN A 119 -1.30 0.46 10.71
C GLN A 119 -0.91 1.42 9.58
N SER A 120 -1.85 2.16 8.99
CA SER A 120 -1.51 3.16 7.97
C SER A 120 -0.92 4.44 8.54
N TRP A 121 -1.17 4.75 9.82
CA TRP A 121 -0.65 5.93 10.51
C TRP A 121 0.70 5.67 11.18
N VAL A 122 0.81 4.56 11.93
CA VAL A 122 2.01 4.22 12.71
C VAL A 122 3.01 3.40 11.88
N GLY A 123 2.55 2.81 10.78
CA GLY A 123 3.31 1.90 9.94
C GLY A 123 3.12 0.43 10.35
N PRO A 124 3.22 -0.51 9.39
CA PRO A 124 2.96 -1.94 9.62
C PRO A 124 4.06 -2.64 10.44
N THR A 125 5.23 -2.01 10.59
CA THR A 125 6.40 -2.58 11.28
C THR A 125 6.43 -2.29 12.78
N PHE A 126 5.62 -1.34 13.28
CA PHE A 126 5.60 -0.98 14.71
C PHE A 126 5.23 -2.15 15.64
N PHE A 127 4.30 -3.01 15.21
CA PHE A 127 3.87 -4.18 15.98
C PHE A 127 4.68 -5.45 15.67
N MET A 128 5.79 -5.34 14.92
CA MET A 128 6.56 -6.51 14.48
C MET A 128 7.72 -6.81 15.45
N PRO A 129 7.77 -8.01 16.05
CA PRO A 129 8.94 -8.45 16.80
C PRO A 129 10.15 -8.53 15.86
N ALA A 130 11.32 -8.08 16.32
CA ALA A 130 12.56 -8.04 15.52
C ALA A 130 12.96 -9.37 14.87
N ARG A 131 12.40 -10.51 15.32
CA ARG A 131 12.64 -11.86 14.79
C ARG A 131 11.80 -12.20 13.55
N LEU A 132 10.67 -11.53 13.36
CA LEU A 132 9.74 -11.70 12.23
C LEU A 132 9.89 -10.59 11.18
N ALA A 133 10.60 -9.52 11.53
CA ALA A 133 11.14 -8.55 10.58
C ALA A 133 12.14 -9.26 9.69
N THR A 134 11.63 -9.91 8.64
CA THR A 134 12.44 -10.46 7.57
C THR A 134 13.19 -9.28 6.95
N ARG A 135 14.42 -9.08 7.42
CA ARG A 135 15.56 -8.46 6.75
C ARG A 135 15.14 -7.53 5.60
N ASN A 136 14.55 -6.39 5.95
CA ASN A 136 14.49 -5.25 5.06
C ASN A 136 15.90 -4.65 5.07
N ASP A 137 16.86 -5.36 4.46
CA ASP A 137 18.15 -4.79 4.13
C ASP A 137 17.84 -3.69 3.11
N VAL A 138 17.64 -2.48 3.62
CA VAL A 138 17.51 -1.26 2.83
C VAL A 138 18.76 -1.21 1.97
N TYR A 139 18.63 -1.65 0.72
CA TYR A 139 19.73 -1.68 -0.22
C TYR A 139 20.04 -0.23 -0.57
N ASP A 140 21.29 0.18 -0.43
CA ASP A 140 21.70 1.53 -0.82
C ASP A 140 21.73 1.62 -2.34
N TYR A 141 20.69 2.21 -2.93
CA TYR A 141 20.54 2.43 -4.37
C TYR A 141 21.44 3.56 -4.89
N HIS A 142 22.19 4.23 -4.03
CA HIS A 142 23.09 5.33 -4.38
C HIS A 142 24.56 5.02 -4.03
N PRO A 143 25.12 3.88 -4.51
CA PRO A 143 26.54 3.63 -4.32
C PRO A 143 27.36 4.70 -5.08
N PRO A 144 28.54 5.09 -4.54
CA PRO A 144 29.45 5.94 -5.29
C PRO A 144 29.89 5.20 -6.56
N LEU A 145 29.64 5.76 -7.74
CA LEU A 145 30.16 5.18 -8.98
C LEU A 145 31.69 5.34 -9.01
N PRO A 146 32.43 4.32 -9.47
CA PRO A 146 33.81 4.53 -9.88
C PRO A 146 33.83 5.43 -11.14
N THR A 147 34.74 6.39 -11.15
CA THR A 147 34.94 7.44 -12.17
C THR A 147 35.05 6.92 -13.61
N ASP A 148 35.37 5.65 -13.80
CA ASP A 148 35.56 5.05 -15.14
C ASP A 148 34.25 4.60 -15.78
N LEU A 149 33.16 4.54 -15.01
CA LEU A 149 31.85 4.11 -15.50
C LEU A 149 30.97 5.30 -15.92
N GLU A 150 31.31 6.53 -15.54
CA GLU A 150 30.56 7.77 -15.79
C GLU A 150 30.28 8.03 -17.29
N ALA A 151 31.13 7.51 -18.18
CA ALA A 151 31.02 7.68 -19.63
C ALA A 151 30.24 6.56 -20.36
N ALA A 152 29.75 5.53 -19.66
CA ALA A 152 29.16 4.33 -20.27
C ALA A 152 27.66 4.14 -20.00
N LEU A 153 26.97 5.15 -19.45
CA LEU A 153 25.60 5.00 -18.97
C LEU A 153 24.60 5.38 -20.05
N GLY A 154 24.08 4.33 -20.69
CA GLY A 154 22.99 4.44 -21.66
C GLY A 154 21.66 4.89 -21.05
N ASP A 155 20.67 5.04 -21.93
CA ASP A 155 19.37 5.63 -21.63
C ASP A 155 18.57 4.86 -20.57
N CYS A 156 17.77 5.58 -19.79
CA CYS A 156 16.85 4.98 -18.84
C CYS A 156 15.79 4.15 -19.57
N ALA A 157 15.76 2.83 -19.40
CA ALA A 157 14.77 1.97 -20.08
C ALA A 157 13.30 2.21 -19.66
N ILE A 158 13.03 3.09 -18.68
CA ILE A 158 11.67 3.42 -18.21
C ILE A 158 11.12 4.65 -18.95
N CYS A 159 11.89 5.74 -19.04
CA CYS A 159 11.48 6.98 -19.71
C CYS A 159 12.15 7.20 -21.08
N MET A 160 13.12 6.34 -21.44
CA MET A 160 13.93 6.43 -22.66
C MET A 160 14.78 7.69 -22.78
N GLU A 161 15.04 8.38 -21.66
CA GLU A 161 15.85 9.59 -21.61
C GLU A 161 17.26 9.29 -21.07
N ALA A 162 18.24 10.08 -21.50
CA ALA A 162 19.61 9.99 -21.03
C ALA A 162 19.69 10.24 -19.51
N ILE A 163 20.65 9.59 -18.86
CA ILE A 163 20.88 9.75 -17.42
C ILE A 163 22.16 10.56 -17.26
N ASP A 164 22.00 11.88 -17.14
CA ASP A 164 23.11 12.81 -16.99
C ASP A 164 23.68 12.69 -15.57
N ILE A 165 24.83 12.01 -15.44
CA ILE A 165 25.50 11.78 -14.14
C ILE A 165 26.61 12.82 -13.90
N GLY A 166 26.90 13.64 -14.91
CA GLY A 166 27.77 14.80 -14.85
C GLY A 166 27.00 16.05 -15.28
N GLY A 167 27.01 17.08 -14.43
CA GLY A 167 26.51 18.39 -14.82
C GLY A 167 27.42 19.01 -15.87
N GLU A 168 27.21 18.70 -17.14
CA GLU A 168 27.69 19.46 -18.29
C GLU A 168 26.60 19.52 -19.38
N GLY A 169 25.52 20.24 -19.10
CA GLY A 169 24.73 20.90 -20.13
C GLY A 169 25.31 22.27 -20.40
N GLY A 170 26.07 22.43 -21.50
CA GLY A 170 26.76 23.68 -21.83
C GLY A 170 25.81 24.86 -22.08
N SER A 171 25.98 25.95 -21.31
CA SER A 171 26.13 27.33 -21.77
C SER A 171 25.93 28.32 -20.60
N GLY A 172 26.97 29.09 -20.26
CA GLY A 172 26.85 30.25 -19.39
C GLY A 172 27.80 30.24 -18.20
N GLU A 173 28.84 31.06 -18.30
CA GLU A 173 29.83 31.39 -17.28
C GLU A 173 29.19 31.83 -15.95
N LYS A 174 29.67 31.32 -14.80
CA LYS A 174 30.32 32.11 -13.73
C LYS A 174 30.40 31.39 -12.36
N GLU A 175 31.63 31.44 -11.84
CA GLU A 175 32.00 31.75 -10.44
C GLU A 175 31.78 30.71 -9.32
N THR A 176 32.90 30.06 -8.99
CA THR A 176 33.47 29.91 -7.63
C THR A 176 32.48 29.79 -6.45
N SER A 177 32.22 28.56 -6.02
CA SER A 177 32.19 28.24 -4.59
C SER A 177 32.35 26.73 -4.37
N ILE A 178 33.26 26.39 -3.46
CA ILE A 178 33.46 25.04 -2.96
C ILE A 178 32.22 24.71 -2.12
N ALA A 179 31.25 24.01 -2.71
CA ALA A 179 30.07 23.46 -2.04
C ALA A 179 29.91 21.98 -2.45
N PRO A 180 29.57 21.07 -1.53
CA PRO A 180 29.91 19.66 -1.67
C PRO A 180 29.05 18.96 -2.73
N LEU A 181 29.69 18.01 -3.43
CA LEU A 181 29.17 16.93 -4.29
C LEU A 181 28.05 16.08 -3.62
N ARG A 182 26.92 16.71 -3.27
CA ARG A 182 25.76 16.11 -2.61
C ARG A 182 24.48 16.20 -3.45
N GLY A 183 24.49 16.93 -4.57
CA GLY A 183 23.34 17.12 -5.47
C GLY A 183 23.16 15.99 -6.49
N ALA A 184 24.24 15.56 -7.15
CA ALA A 184 24.21 14.57 -8.23
C ALA A 184 23.88 13.14 -7.77
N ARG A 185 24.02 12.82 -6.47
CA ARG A 185 23.68 11.49 -5.93
C ARG A 185 22.19 11.17 -5.92
N LYS A 186 21.30 12.14 -6.20
CA LYS A 186 19.84 11.94 -6.12
C LYS A 186 19.17 11.74 -7.47
N GLU A 187 19.93 11.76 -8.57
CA GLU A 187 19.36 11.76 -9.91
C GLU A 187 19.32 10.37 -10.55
N TYR A 188 20.23 9.49 -10.15
CA TYR A 188 20.28 8.10 -10.60
C TYR A 188 20.19 7.10 -9.44
N SER A 189 19.75 5.90 -9.76
CA SER A 189 19.63 4.76 -8.84
C SER A 189 20.19 3.51 -9.50
N LEU A 190 21.06 2.80 -8.78
CA LEU A 190 21.67 1.56 -9.26
C LEU A 190 20.97 0.37 -8.60
N ALA A 191 20.39 -0.51 -9.43
CA ALA A 191 19.84 -1.76 -8.95
C ALA A 191 20.96 -2.76 -8.60
N PRO A 192 20.74 -3.72 -7.67
CA PRO A 192 21.67 -4.84 -7.40
C PRO A 192 22.06 -5.68 -8.63
N CYS A 193 21.27 -5.59 -9.71
CA CYS A 193 21.56 -6.21 -11.00
C CYS A 193 22.47 -5.35 -11.91
N HIS A 194 23.01 -4.24 -11.40
CA HIS A 194 23.87 -3.27 -12.09
C HIS A 194 23.21 -2.54 -13.27
N HIS A 195 21.88 -2.44 -13.27
CA HIS A 195 21.15 -1.57 -14.20
C HIS A 195 20.87 -0.22 -13.56
N LEU A 196 21.03 0.84 -14.34
CA LEU A 196 20.90 2.22 -13.90
C LEU A 196 19.60 2.85 -14.41
N PHE A 197 18.93 3.61 -13.56
CA PHE A 197 17.67 4.30 -13.87
C PHE A 197 17.62 5.64 -13.14
N HIS A 198 16.84 6.61 -13.63
CA HIS A 198 16.54 7.79 -12.82
C HIS A 198 15.83 7.37 -11.53
N THR A 199 16.19 7.99 -10.41
CA THR A 199 15.62 7.69 -9.10
C THR A 199 14.08 7.77 -9.11
N LYS A 200 13.53 8.83 -9.73
CA LYS A 200 12.08 9.03 -9.88
C LYS A 200 11.40 7.91 -10.69
N CYS A 201 12.08 7.43 -11.74
CA CYS A 201 11.56 6.38 -12.62
C CYS A 201 11.53 5.04 -11.89
N LEU A 202 12.61 4.70 -11.16
CA LEU A 202 12.70 3.46 -10.39
C LEU A 202 11.73 3.44 -9.20
N GLU A 203 11.59 4.56 -8.48
CA GLU A 203 10.63 4.70 -7.37
C GLU A 203 9.19 4.44 -7.83
N ARG A 204 8.77 5.08 -8.93
CA ARG A 204 7.44 4.88 -9.51
C ARG A 204 7.23 3.44 -9.97
N TRP A 205 8.27 2.80 -10.50
CA TRP A 205 8.21 1.40 -10.93
C TRP A 205 8.09 0.44 -9.74
N LEU A 206 8.91 0.61 -8.70
CA LEU A 206 8.90 -0.20 -7.48
C LEU A 206 7.63 -0.01 -6.63
N ALA A 207 6.88 1.09 -6.84
CA ALA A 207 5.53 1.24 -6.32
C ALA A 207 4.55 0.21 -6.91
N ILE A 208 4.77 -0.23 -8.16
CA ILE A 208 3.90 -1.17 -8.88
C ILE A 208 4.44 -2.60 -8.81
N LYS A 209 5.71 -2.82 -9.17
CA LYS A 209 6.34 -4.15 -9.21
C LYS A 209 7.79 -4.11 -8.72
N ASN A 210 8.14 -5.06 -7.85
CA ASN A 210 9.51 -5.24 -7.35
C ASN A 210 10.36 -6.13 -8.29
N ILE A 211 10.41 -5.80 -9.58
CA ILE A 211 11.23 -6.50 -10.58
C ILE A 211 12.03 -5.48 -11.40
N CYS A 212 13.25 -5.81 -11.81
CA CYS A 212 14.01 -4.93 -12.70
C CYS A 212 13.35 -4.84 -14.09
N PRO A 213 13.13 -3.64 -14.66
CA PRO A 213 12.58 -3.47 -16.01
C PRO A 213 13.43 -4.14 -17.10
N GLN A 214 14.76 -4.14 -16.93
CA GLN A 214 15.71 -4.64 -17.93
C GLN A 214 15.89 -6.17 -17.85
N CYS A 215 16.14 -6.70 -16.64
CA CYS A 215 16.51 -8.12 -16.48
C CYS A 215 15.51 -8.97 -15.71
N ARG A 216 14.37 -8.40 -15.29
CA ARG A 216 13.29 -9.08 -14.56
C ARG A 216 13.69 -9.79 -13.25
N ARG A 217 14.90 -9.55 -12.73
CA ARG A 217 15.34 -10.04 -11.41
C ARG A 217 14.53 -9.34 -10.31
N PRO A 218 14.18 -10.05 -9.22
CA PRO A 218 13.50 -9.45 -8.09
C PRO A 218 14.41 -8.40 -7.43
N LEU A 219 13.85 -7.22 -7.17
CA LEU A 219 14.57 -6.13 -6.49
C LEU A 219 14.13 -6.07 -5.03
N PRO A 220 15.04 -5.74 -4.09
CA PRO A 220 14.65 -5.42 -2.74
C PRO A 220 13.69 -4.20 -2.75
N PRO A 221 12.80 -4.07 -1.77
CA PRO A 221 12.02 -2.85 -1.63
C PRO A 221 12.92 -1.68 -1.19
N LEU A 222 12.62 -0.47 -1.71
CA LEU A 222 13.14 0.81 -1.22
C LEU A 222 12.69 1.07 0.22
#